data_AF-A0A2E0VRQ2-F1
#
_entry.id   AF-A0A2E0VRQ2-F1
#
_cell.length_a   1.000
_cell.length_b   1.000
_cell.length_c   1.000
_cell.angle_alpha   90.00
_cell.angle_beta   90.00
_cell.angle_gamma   90.00
#
_symmetry.space_group_name_H-M   'P 1'
#
loop_
_entity.id
_entity.type
_entity.pdbx_description
1 polymer ?
#
loop_
_entity_poly.entity_id
_entity_poly.type
_entity_poly.pdbx_seq_one_letter_code
_entity_poly.pdbx_strand_id
1 'polypeptide(L)'
;MKNHLITCLLILVPILALAQKTFEFTVEGMSCETCAETAEKVLTFEGVISAKVDFATKKATVVAEDGITAVDLKKRMYEYSNFEALFPGESLVKPLTDEEKAGLDIRVLPPGEKIKFRKEVVQGKITIFDFTAKWCGPCRIYSPKVERLLLKYPNLALREVDIVKWESDLGQQLTRDFEMPSLPFTLIFDENGKLLGKVIGNQIEELEALISKR
;
A
#
# COMPACT_ATOMS: atom_id res chain seq x y z
N MET A 1 -27.79 -65.99 15.45
CA MET A 1 -26.54 -65.72 14.71
C MET A 1 -26.90 -65.35 13.28
N LYS A 2 -27.10 -64.07 12.97
CA LYS A 2 -27.23 -63.56 11.60
C LYS A 2 -26.21 -62.44 11.47
N ASN A 3 -25.13 -62.72 10.77
CA ASN A 3 -24.00 -61.80 10.59
C ASN A 3 -24.41 -60.68 9.64
N HIS A 4 -24.26 -59.44 10.11
CA HIS A 4 -24.34 -58.24 9.29
C HIS A 4 -23.10 -58.15 8.40
N LEU A 5 -23.27 -58.40 7.10
CA LEU A 5 -22.25 -58.08 6.10
C LEU A 5 -22.48 -56.62 5.68
N ILE A 6 -21.78 -55.70 6.34
CA ILE A 6 -21.73 -54.29 5.95
C ILE A 6 -20.77 -54.21 4.76
N THR A 7 -21.34 -54.19 3.55
CA THR A 7 -20.62 -53.87 2.31
C THR A 7 -20.25 -52.39 2.35
N CYS A 8 -19.02 -52.10 2.77
CA CYS A 8 -18.44 -50.76 2.71
C CYS A 8 -18.21 -50.40 1.24
N LEU A 9 -19.18 -49.73 0.64
CA LEU A 9 -19.08 -49.19 -0.72
C LEU A 9 -18.09 -48.02 -0.67
N LEU A 10 -16.82 -48.30 -0.96
CA LEU A 10 -15.78 -47.29 -1.19
C LEU A 10 -16.17 -46.47 -2.42
N ILE A 11 -16.90 -45.38 -2.19
CA ILE A 11 -17.13 -44.36 -3.21
C ILE A 11 -15.78 -43.67 -3.43
N LEU A 12 -15.05 -44.14 -4.44
CA LEU A 12 -13.94 -43.40 -5.06
C LEU A 12 -14.54 -42.15 -5.69
N VAL A 13 -14.74 -41.09 -4.89
CA VAL A 13 -14.94 -39.75 -5.43
C VAL A 13 -13.58 -39.37 -6.01
N PRO A 14 -13.45 -39.18 -7.34
CA PRO A 14 -12.23 -38.61 -7.88
C PRO A 14 -12.10 -37.23 -7.24
N ILE A 15 -11.13 -37.07 -6.34
CA ILE A 15 -10.70 -35.75 -5.90
C ILE A 15 -10.24 -35.08 -7.19
N LEU A 16 -11.08 -34.22 -7.76
CA LEU A 16 -10.62 -33.28 -8.77
C LEU A 16 -9.49 -32.53 -8.08
N ALA A 17 -8.25 -32.83 -8.47
CA ALA A 17 -7.12 -32.00 -8.11
C ALA A 17 -7.45 -30.62 -8.68
N LEU A 18 -7.88 -29.70 -7.81
CA LEU A 18 -8.07 -28.30 -8.18
C LEU A 18 -6.76 -27.87 -8.84
N ALA A 19 -6.85 -27.32 -10.05
CA ALA A 19 -5.67 -26.79 -10.71
C ALA A 19 -5.08 -25.67 -9.83
N GLN A 20 -3.77 -25.77 -9.59
CA GLN A 20 -3.04 -24.91 -8.68
C GLN A 20 -1.93 -24.21 -9.45
N LYS A 21 -1.67 -22.97 -9.05
CA LYS A 21 -0.61 -22.15 -9.60
C LYS A 21 0.35 -21.72 -8.51
N THR A 22 1.63 -21.76 -8.84
CA THR A 22 2.70 -21.22 -8.00
C THR A 22 3.09 -19.84 -8.49
N PHE A 23 3.15 -18.90 -7.54
CA PHE A 23 3.60 -17.54 -7.73
C PHE A 23 4.91 -17.34 -6.97
N GLU A 24 5.88 -16.75 -7.63
CA GLU A 24 7.12 -16.29 -7.01
C GLU A 24 7.28 -14.79 -7.25
N PHE A 25 7.54 -14.04 -6.18
CA PHE A 25 7.71 -12.58 -6.25
C PHE A 25 8.58 -12.09 -5.10
N THR A 26 9.12 -10.88 -5.25
CA THR A 26 9.87 -10.19 -4.20
C THR A 26 8.91 -9.37 -3.35
N VAL A 27 9.10 -9.39 -2.03
CA VAL A 27 8.36 -8.54 -1.10
C VAL A 27 9.21 -7.35 -0.68
N GLU A 28 8.77 -6.15 -1.00
CA GLU A 28 9.42 -4.90 -0.60
C GLU A 28 8.67 -4.19 0.53
N GLY A 29 9.41 -3.50 1.40
CA GLY A 29 8.87 -2.80 2.57
C GLY A 29 9.05 -3.52 3.91
N MET A 30 9.51 -4.77 3.91
CA MET A 30 9.87 -5.50 5.14
C MET A 30 11.15 -4.96 5.76
N SER A 31 11.18 -4.85 7.09
CA SER A 31 12.37 -4.40 7.83
C SER A 31 12.88 -5.41 8.88
N CYS A 32 12.16 -6.50 9.14
CA CYS A 32 12.58 -7.58 10.04
C CYS A 32 11.84 -8.91 9.74
N GLU A 33 12.25 -9.99 10.42
CA GLU A 33 11.61 -11.31 10.32
C GLU A 33 10.11 -11.29 10.70
N THR A 34 9.72 -10.53 11.71
CA THR A 34 8.31 -10.39 12.08
C THR A 34 7.47 -9.73 10.96
N CYS A 35 8.09 -8.88 10.13
CA CYS A 35 7.44 -8.36 8.93
C CYS A 35 7.23 -9.48 7.89
N ALA A 36 8.17 -10.41 7.73
CA ALA A 36 8.00 -11.56 6.84
C ALA A 36 6.86 -12.48 7.31
N GLU A 37 6.78 -12.77 8.62
CA GLU A 37 5.62 -13.50 9.19
C GLU A 37 4.29 -12.76 8.96
N THR A 38 4.30 -11.43 9.03
CA THR A 38 3.12 -10.61 8.73
C THR A 38 2.73 -10.74 7.26
N ALA A 39 3.70 -10.72 6.34
CA ALA A 39 3.47 -10.95 4.92
C ALA A 39 2.87 -12.35 4.65
N GLU A 40 3.40 -13.40 5.29
CA GLU A 40 2.82 -14.76 5.19
C GLU A 40 1.35 -14.78 5.64
N LYS A 41 1.05 -14.16 6.79
CA LYS A 41 -0.33 -14.08 7.32
C LYS A 41 -1.25 -13.32 6.39
N VAL A 42 -0.80 -12.21 5.82
CA VAL A 42 -1.59 -11.39 4.89
C VAL A 42 -1.90 -12.16 3.60
N LEU A 43 -0.92 -12.93 3.10
CA LEU A 43 -1.06 -13.80 1.93
C LEU A 43 -1.89 -15.07 2.20
N THR A 44 -2.18 -15.38 3.47
CA THR A 44 -3.04 -16.52 3.82
C THR A 44 -4.51 -16.08 3.82
N PHE A 45 -5.20 -16.29 2.70
CA PHE A 45 -6.62 -15.99 2.53
C PHE A 45 -7.29 -17.05 1.65
N GLU A 46 -8.62 -16.96 1.51
CA GLU A 46 -9.41 -17.91 0.71
C GLU A 46 -8.89 -18.03 -0.72
N GLY A 47 -8.71 -19.26 -1.19
CA GLY A 47 -8.10 -19.58 -2.49
C GLY A 47 -6.56 -19.68 -2.47
N VAL A 48 -5.88 -19.27 -1.40
CA VAL A 48 -4.43 -19.50 -1.21
C VAL A 48 -4.22 -20.77 -0.38
N ILE A 49 -3.49 -21.72 -0.95
CA ILE A 49 -3.21 -23.03 -0.35
C ILE A 49 -2.03 -22.95 0.60
N SER A 50 -0.99 -22.20 0.23
CA SER A 50 0.17 -21.93 1.09
C SER A 50 0.88 -20.64 0.69
N ALA A 51 1.46 -19.96 1.68
CA ALA A 51 2.30 -18.80 1.49
C ALA A 51 3.56 -18.94 2.35
N LYS A 52 4.72 -18.67 1.75
CA LYS A 52 6.01 -18.63 2.43
C LYS A 52 6.77 -17.38 2.03
N VAL A 53 7.36 -16.70 3.01
CA VAL A 53 8.16 -15.49 2.79
C VAL A 53 9.47 -15.63 3.53
N ASP A 54 10.57 -15.56 2.77
CA ASP A 54 11.92 -15.58 3.31
C ASP A 54 12.43 -14.14 3.42
N PHE A 55 12.74 -13.68 4.63
CA PHE A 55 13.20 -12.31 4.87
C PHE A 55 14.56 -12.03 4.25
N ALA A 56 15.51 -12.96 4.36
CA ALA A 56 16.89 -12.77 3.91
C ALA A 56 16.99 -12.55 2.40
N THR A 57 16.20 -13.30 1.64
CA THR A 57 16.10 -13.22 0.17
C THR A 57 14.99 -12.28 -0.30
N LYS A 58 14.11 -11.84 0.60
CA LYS A 58 12.85 -11.13 0.33
C LYS A 58 11.89 -11.90 -0.58
N LYS A 59 12.10 -13.20 -0.82
CA LYS A 59 11.32 -13.99 -1.77
C LYS A 59 10.06 -14.52 -1.11
N ALA A 60 8.92 -14.30 -1.74
CA ALA A 60 7.67 -14.98 -1.46
C ALA A 60 7.41 -16.10 -2.45
N THR A 61 6.92 -17.23 -1.96
CA THR A 61 6.38 -18.34 -2.75
C THR A 61 4.96 -18.62 -2.29
N VAL A 62 4.00 -18.49 -3.20
CA VAL A 62 2.57 -18.67 -2.92
C VAL A 62 2.01 -19.73 -3.85
N VAL A 63 1.36 -20.75 -3.29
CA VAL A 63 0.58 -21.73 -4.05
C VAL A 63 -0.89 -21.41 -3.85
N ALA A 64 -1.63 -21.22 -4.93
CA ALA A 64 -3.03 -20.83 -4.89
C ALA A 64 -3.84 -21.54 -5.97
N GLU A 65 -5.16 -21.54 -5.82
CA GLU A 65 -6.11 -22.02 -6.81
C GLU A 65 -6.05 -21.16 -8.09
N ASP A 66 -6.39 -21.74 -9.24
CA ASP A 66 -6.34 -21.08 -10.57
C ASP A 66 -7.09 -19.74 -10.66
N GLY A 67 -8.07 -19.48 -9.79
CA GLY A 67 -8.81 -18.22 -9.73
C GLY A 67 -8.03 -17.04 -9.13
N ILE A 68 -6.95 -17.30 -8.38
CA ILE A 68 -6.13 -16.25 -7.77
C ILE A 68 -5.15 -15.69 -8.80
N THR A 69 -5.05 -14.37 -8.86
CA THR A 69 -4.16 -13.68 -9.79
C THR A 69 -3.03 -12.95 -9.06
N ALA A 70 -1.99 -12.56 -9.82
CA ALA A 70 -0.93 -11.69 -9.30
C ALA A 70 -1.48 -10.33 -8.81
N VAL A 71 -2.58 -9.85 -9.40
CA VAL A 71 -3.25 -8.60 -8.98
C VAL A 71 -3.86 -8.77 -7.59
N ASP A 72 -4.50 -9.91 -7.31
CA ASP A 72 -5.10 -10.19 -6.00
C ASP A 72 -4.03 -10.26 -4.90
N LEU A 73 -2.90 -10.91 -5.18
CA LEU A 73 -1.78 -11.02 -4.25
C LEU A 73 -1.14 -9.65 -3.96
N LYS A 74 -0.92 -8.84 -5.00
CA LYS A 74 -0.45 -7.46 -4.83
C LYS A 74 -1.41 -6.64 -3.99
N LYS A 75 -2.70 -6.72 -4.33
CA LYS A 75 -3.76 -6.01 -3.64
C LYS A 75 -3.78 -6.34 -2.16
N ARG A 76 -3.78 -7.64 -1.86
CA ARG A 76 -3.75 -8.13 -0.49
C ARG A 76 -2.52 -7.63 0.27
N MET A 77 -1.34 -7.66 -0.35
CA MET A 77 -0.10 -7.20 0.28
C MET A 77 -0.16 -5.71 0.63
N TYR A 78 -0.50 -4.83 -0.32
CA TYR A 78 -0.48 -3.40 -0.01
C TYR A 78 -1.58 -3.01 0.98
N GLU A 79 -2.79 -3.57 0.86
CA GLU A 79 -3.95 -3.19 1.70
C GLU A 79 -3.76 -3.56 3.18
N TYR A 80 -3.16 -4.73 3.45
CA TYR A 80 -3.12 -5.28 4.82
C TYR A 80 -1.74 -5.22 5.47
N SER A 81 -0.67 -4.93 4.71
CA SER A 81 0.69 -4.80 5.26
C SER A 81 1.43 -3.52 4.87
N ASN A 82 0.92 -2.77 3.89
CA ASN A 82 1.65 -1.67 3.23
C ASN A 82 2.95 -2.10 2.53
N PHE A 83 3.14 -3.40 2.28
CA PHE A 83 4.27 -3.94 1.50
C PHE A 83 3.90 -4.07 0.03
N GLU A 84 4.92 -4.16 -0.83
CA GLU A 84 4.75 -4.31 -2.27
C GLU A 84 5.16 -5.72 -2.72
N ALA A 85 4.36 -6.34 -3.58
CA ALA A 85 4.71 -7.59 -4.25
C ALA A 85 5.19 -7.33 -5.68
N LEU A 86 6.47 -7.57 -5.95
CA LEU A 86 7.11 -7.35 -7.25
C LEU A 86 7.31 -8.67 -7.98
N PHE A 87 6.55 -8.87 -9.05
CA PHE A 87 6.66 -10.06 -9.89
C PHE A 87 7.86 -9.95 -10.86
N PRO A 88 8.29 -11.05 -11.49
CA PRO A 88 9.40 -11.02 -12.43
C PRO A 88 9.23 -9.95 -13.52
N GLY A 89 10.25 -9.10 -13.69
CA GLY A 89 10.24 -7.97 -14.63
C GLY A 89 9.66 -6.66 -14.05
N GLU A 90 9.11 -6.68 -12.84
CA GLU A 90 8.60 -5.49 -12.18
C GLU A 90 9.66 -4.82 -11.30
N SER A 91 9.43 -3.56 -10.98
CA SER A 91 10.29 -2.79 -10.10
C SER A 91 9.46 -1.78 -9.34
N LEU A 92 9.97 -1.34 -8.18
CA LEU A 92 9.35 -0.25 -7.46
C LEU A 92 9.23 0.99 -8.35
N VAL A 93 8.14 1.72 -8.13
CA VAL A 93 7.98 3.06 -8.67
C VAL A 93 9.12 3.92 -8.16
N LYS A 94 9.92 4.46 -9.08
CA LYS A 94 11.06 5.30 -8.75
C LYS A 94 10.59 6.73 -8.45
N PRO A 95 11.21 7.41 -7.47
CA PRO A 95 11.02 8.85 -7.26
C PRO A 95 11.25 9.62 -8.56
N LEU A 96 10.59 10.76 -8.72
CA LEU A 96 10.84 11.65 -9.85
C LEU A 96 12.26 12.24 -9.75
N THR A 97 12.89 12.43 -10.91
CA THR A 97 14.15 13.19 -10.97
C THR A 97 13.91 14.68 -10.78
N ASP A 98 14.96 15.45 -10.47
CA ASP A 98 14.84 16.90 -10.32
C ASP A 98 14.33 17.58 -11.60
N GLU A 99 14.70 17.05 -12.77
CA GLU A 99 14.20 17.51 -14.07
C GLU A 99 12.70 17.23 -14.25
N GLU A 100 12.23 16.04 -13.87
CA GLU A 100 10.81 15.70 -13.90
C GLU A 100 10.01 16.59 -12.93
N LYS A 101 10.58 16.93 -11.77
CA LYS A 101 9.95 17.78 -10.75
C LYS A 101 9.91 19.26 -11.14
N ALA A 102 10.83 19.75 -11.98
CA ALA A 102 10.98 21.17 -12.30
C ALA A 102 9.72 21.84 -12.89
N GLY A 103 8.82 21.06 -13.51
CA GLY A 103 7.54 21.55 -14.05
C GLY A 103 6.33 21.33 -13.16
N LEU A 104 6.50 20.75 -11.96
CA LEU A 104 5.41 20.31 -11.10
C LEU A 104 5.28 21.21 -9.86
N ASP A 105 4.06 21.35 -9.35
CA ASP A 105 3.80 22.09 -8.10
C ASP A 105 4.06 21.19 -6.89
N ILE A 106 5.34 20.87 -6.69
CA ILE A 106 5.82 20.08 -5.55
C ILE A 106 6.55 21.02 -4.61
N ARG A 107 6.22 20.96 -3.33
CA ARG A 107 6.94 21.71 -2.30
C ARG A 107 7.15 20.86 -1.06
N VAL A 108 8.40 20.80 -0.61
CA VAL A 108 8.77 20.22 0.68
C VAL A 108 8.55 21.30 1.75
N LEU A 109 7.77 20.98 2.78
CA LEU A 109 7.53 21.88 3.91
C LEU A 109 8.52 21.59 5.06
N PRO A 110 8.73 22.55 5.99
CA PRO A 110 9.59 22.34 7.14
C PRO A 110 9.18 21.09 7.94
N PRO A 111 10.14 20.22 8.30
CA PRO A 111 9.84 18.94 8.93
C PRO A 111 9.46 19.11 10.40
N GLY A 112 8.52 18.30 10.88
CA GLY A 112 8.15 18.21 12.30
C GLY A 112 7.42 19.41 12.90
N GLU A 113 7.23 20.50 12.14
CA GLU A 113 6.53 21.71 12.58
C GLU A 113 5.03 21.70 12.24
N LYS A 114 4.22 22.37 13.06
CA LYS A 114 2.77 22.49 12.81
C LYS A 114 2.50 23.18 11.48
N ILE A 115 1.54 22.65 10.73
CA ILE A 115 1.10 23.22 9.45
C ILE A 115 -0.15 24.05 9.65
N LYS A 116 -0.16 25.23 9.04
CA LYS A 116 -1.35 26.04 8.83
C LYS A 116 -1.92 25.74 7.45
N PHE A 117 -2.69 24.65 7.32
CA PHE A 117 -3.16 24.11 6.03
C PHE A 117 -3.69 25.15 5.05
N ARG A 118 -4.53 26.08 5.51
CA ARG A 118 -5.09 27.17 4.67
C ARG A 118 -4.04 28.04 3.97
N LYS A 119 -2.80 28.09 4.46
CA LYS A 119 -1.70 28.84 3.82
C LYS A 119 -0.95 28.03 2.76
N GLU A 120 -1.02 26.71 2.85
CA GLU A 120 -0.23 25.81 1.99
C GLU A 120 -1.09 25.18 0.87
N VAL A 121 -2.42 25.22 1.00
CA VAL A 121 -3.36 24.88 -0.08
C VAL A 121 -3.23 25.87 -1.25
N VAL A 122 -3.26 25.34 -2.47
CA VAL A 122 -3.19 26.12 -3.70
C VAL A 122 -4.58 26.32 -4.26
N GLN A 123 -5.04 27.57 -4.30
CA GLN A 123 -6.34 27.90 -4.88
C GLN A 123 -6.37 27.52 -6.38
N GLY A 124 -7.46 26.90 -6.83
CA GLY A 124 -7.62 26.41 -8.20
C GLY A 124 -6.92 25.07 -8.48
N LYS A 125 -6.33 24.43 -7.47
CA LYS A 125 -5.70 23.10 -7.59
C LYS A 125 -6.12 22.18 -6.45
N ILE A 126 -6.21 20.89 -6.73
CA ILE A 126 -6.31 19.90 -5.67
C ILE A 126 -4.95 19.80 -4.98
N THR A 127 -4.90 20.04 -3.67
CA THR A 127 -3.66 20.00 -2.90
C THR A 127 -3.58 18.72 -2.08
N ILE A 128 -2.55 17.92 -2.33
CA ILE A 128 -2.22 16.71 -1.58
C ILE A 128 -1.14 17.06 -0.57
N PHE A 129 -1.35 16.74 0.70
CA PHE A 129 -0.31 16.72 1.72
C PHE A 129 0.13 15.27 1.92
N ASP A 130 1.38 14.95 1.63
CA ASP A 130 2.00 13.64 1.89
C ASP A 130 2.83 13.71 3.17
N PHE A 131 2.33 13.08 4.22
CA PHE A 131 3.01 12.97 5.50
C PHE A 131 3.83 11.68 5.54
N THR A 132 5.14 11.86 5.69
CA THR A 132 6.14 10.80 5.57
C THR A 132 7.09 10.80 6.76
N ALA A 133 7.99 9.81 6.79
CA ALA A 133 9.12 9.82 7.70
C ALA A 133 10.31 9.06 7.12
N LYS A 134 11.54 9.50 7.41
CA LYS A 134 12.76 8.84 6.93
C LYS A 134 12.91 7.39 7.41
N TRP A 135 12.36 7.08 8.58
CA TRP A 135 12.35 5.74 9.18
C TRP A 135 11.17 4.87 8.71
N CYS A 136 10.23 5.42 7.94
CA CYS A 136 9.07 4.69 7.44
C CYS A 136 9.41 4.00 6.11
N GLY A 137 9.56 2.67 6.15
CA GLY A 137 9.78 1.84 4.95
C GLY A 137 8.69 1.98 3.90
N PRO A 138 7.40 1.74 4.25
CA PRO A 138 6.28 1.87 3.31
C PRO A 138 6.15 3.24 2.65
N CYS A 139 6.54 4.31 3.34
CA CYS A 139 6.53 5.66 2.78
C CYS A 139 7.47 5.80 1.56
N ARG A 140 8.60 5.07 1.56
CA ARG A 140 9.54 5.05 0.41
C ARG A 140 8.94 4.41 -0.84
N ILE A 141 7.90 3.59 -0.67
CA ILE A 141 7.17 2.95 -1.76
C ILE A 141 6.01 3.85 -2.20
N TYR A 142 5.31 4.46 -1.24
CA TYR A 142 4.11 5.24 -1.49
C TYR A 142 4.39 6.66 -2.02
N SER A 143 5.30 7.43 -1.42
CA SER A 143 5.57 8.82 -1.82
C SER A 143 5.93 8.96 -3.33
N PRO A 144 6.77 8.09 -3.92
CA PRO A 144 7.01 8.12 -5.38
C PRO A 144 5.77 7.92 -6.24
N LYS A 145 4.81 7.11 -5.77
CA LYS A 145 3.53 6.93 -6.47
C LYS A 145 2.71 8.21 -6.45
N VAL A 146 2.67 8.90 -5.31
CA VAL A 146 1.98 10.20 -5.16
C VAL A 146 2.63 11.26 -6.05
N GLU A 147 3.96 11.37 -6.06
CA GLU A 147 4.69 12.30 -6.94
C GLU A 147 4.31 12.10 -8.42
N ARG A 148 4.26 10.83 -8.87
CA ARG A 148 3.94 10.51 -10.27
C ARG A 148 2.51 10.84 -10.67
N LEU A 149 1.58 10.97 -9.73
CA LEU A 149 0.23 11.43 -10.07
C LEU A 149 0.24 12.84 -10.64
N LEU A 150 1.22 13.70 -10.28
CA LEU A 150 1.32 15.06 -10.81
C LEU A 150 1.70 15.08 -12.30
N LEU A 151 2.36 14.03 -12.81
CA LEU A 151 2.58 13.87 -14.25
C LEU A 151 1.29 13.52 -15.00
N LYS A 152 0.37 12.83 -14.33
CA LYS A 152 -0.92 12.39 -14.91
C LYS A 152 -2.01 13.44 -14.78
N TYR A 153 -2.01 14.19 -13.68
CA TYR A 153 -3.03 15.17 -13.31
C TYR A 153 -2.38 16.55 -13.10
N PRO A 154 -2.39 17.43 -14.12
CA PRO A 154 -1.69 18.71 -14.07
C PRO A 154 -2.33 19.74 -13.11
N ASN A 155 -3.55 19.48 -12.62
CA ASN A 155 -4.27 20.32 -11.66
C ASN A 155 -3.92 20.00 -10.19
N LEU A 156 -2.90 19.18 -9.95
CA LEU A 156 -2.45 18.83 -8.60
C LEU A 156 -1.35 19.76 -8.08
N ALA A 157 -1.34 19.94 -6.77
CA ALA A 157 -0.22 20.45 -6.00
C ALA A 157 0.13 19.44 -4.89
N LEU A 158 1.42 19.20 -4.66
CA LEU A 158 1.92 18.29 -3.64
C LEU A 158 2.70 19.05 -2.58
N ARG A 159 2.41 18.75 -1.32
CA ARG A 159 3.11 19.23 -0.13
C ARG A 159 3.67 18.03 0.62
N GLU A 160 4.98 17.84 0.52
CA GLU A 160 5.68 16.75 1.21
C GLU A 160 6.14 17.22 2.58
N VAL A 161 5.87 16.43 3.62
CA VAL A 161 6.23 16.80 5.00
C VAL A 161 6.70 15.61 5.81
N ASP A 162 7.96 15.66 6.26
CA ASP A 162 8.53 14.68 7.18
C ASP A 162 8.05 14.97 8.61
N ILE A 163 7.36 14.03 9.25
CA ILE A 163 6.92 14.19 10.63
C ILE A 163 8.07 14.08 11.64
N VAL A 164 9.24 13.62 11.22
CA VAL A 164 10.45 13.36 12.02
C VAL A 164 10.28 12.23 13.04
N LYS A 165 9.26 12.30 13.90
CA LYS A 165 8.88 11.34 14.93
C LYS A 165 7.41 11.55 15.33
N TRP A 166 6.78 10.56 15.95
CA TRP A 166 5.37 10.64 16.36
C TRP A 166 5.05 11.78 17.32
N GLU A 167 5.98 12.10 18.22
CA GLU A 167 5.82 13.13 19.25
C GLU A 167 6.19 14.53 18.75
N SER A 168 6.55 14.71 17.47
CA SER A 168 6.79 16.04 16.93
C SER A 168 5.54 16.90 16.99
N ASP A 169 5.73 18.21 16.88
CA ASP A 169 4.62 19.17 16.84
C ASP A 169 3.63 18.86 15.71
N LEU A 170 4.16 18.47 14.56
CA LEU A 170 3.37 17.99 13.42
C LEU A 170 2.67 16.66 13.74
N GLY A 171 3.39 15.66 14.26
CA GLY A 171 2.82 14.35 14.58
C GLY A 171 1.65 14.47 15.55
N GLN A 172 1.81 15.24 16.64
CA GLN A 172 0.75 15.52 17.59
C GLN A 172 -0.42 16.30 16.97
N GLN A 173 -0.16 17.22 16.04
CA GLN A 173 -1.21 17.94 15.31
C GLN A 173 -2.03 16.97 14.45
N LEU A 174 -1.37 16.12 13.66
CA LEU A 174 -2.04 15.17 12.78
C LEU A 174 -2.85 14.14 13.56
N THR A 175 -2.30 13.62 14.66
CA THR A 175 -3.02 12.67 15.54
C THR A 175 -4.25 13.31 16.17
N ARG A 176 -4.14 14.53 16.70
CA ARG A 176 -5.26 15.20 17.38
C ARG A 176 -6.33 15.70 16.40
N ASP A 177 -5.92 16.33 15.31
CA ASP A 177 -6.82 17.07 14.44
C ASP A 177 -7.39 16.19 13.31
N PHE A 178 -6.68 15.11 12.92
CA PHE A 178 -7.06 14.24 11.79
C PHE A 178 -7.07 12.75 12.12
N GLU A 179 -6.78 12.37 13.38
CA GLU A 179 -6.75 10.98 13.85
C GLU A 179 -5.81 10.11 13.00
N MET A 180 -4.59 10.60 12.74
CA MET A 180 -3.56 9.86 12.00
C MET A 180 -3.15 8.59 12.77
N PRO A 181 -3.45 7.37 12.28
CA PRO A 181 -3.18 6.14 13.02
C PRO A 181 -1.83 5.49 12.64
N SER A 182 -1.34 5.76 11.44
CA SER A 182 -0.14 5.16 10.87
C SER A 182 0.43 6.03 9.76
N LEU A 183 1.64 5.69 9.31
CA LEU A 183 2.26 6.23 8.09
C LEU A 183 2.31 5.14 7.00
N PRO A 184 2.35 5.51 5.71
CA PRO A 184 2.16 6.88 5.18
C PRO A 184 0.74 7.40 5.44
N PHE A 185 0.59 8.72 5.45
CA PHE A 185 -0.70 9.37 5.67
C PHE A 185 -0.84 10.57 4.75
N THR A 186 -2.00 10.73 4.12
CA THR A 186 -2.24 11.89 3.26
C THR A 186 -3.54 12.60 3.57
N LEU A 187 -3.53 13.91 3.38
CA LEU A 187 -4.73 14.75 3.39
C LEU A 187 -4.91 15.39 2.02
N ILE A 188 -6.14 15.36 1.51
CA ILE A 188 -6.47 15.87 0.18
C ILE A 188 -7.43 17.05 0.36
N PHE A 189 -7.07 18.21 -0.18
CA PHE A 189 -7.91 19.40 -0.21
C PHE A 189 -8.33 19.72 -1.65
N ASP A 190 -9.57 20.16 -1.85
CA ASP A 190 -10.06 20.59 -3.16
C ASP A 190 -9.48 21.94 -3.58
N GLU A 191 -9.82 22.34 -4.80
CA GLU A 191 -9.45 23.61 -5.42
C GLU A 191 -9.87 24.88 -4.65
N ASN A 192 -10.81 24.75 -3.71
CA ASN A 192 -11.28 25.83 -2.85
C ASN A 192 -10.64 25.76 -1.44
N GLY A 193 -9.77 24.77 -1.19
CA GLY A 193 -9.12 24.54 0.09
C GLY A 193 -10.01 23.85 1.13
N LYS A 194 -11.08 23.17 0.73
CA LYS A 194 -11.89 22.32 1.61
C LYS A 194 -11.29 20.91 1.65
N LEU A 195 -11.23 20.31 2.84
CA LEU A 195 -10.78 18.93 3.00
C LEU A 195 -11.74 17.98 2.26
N LEU A 196 -11.21 17.23 1.29
CA LEU A 196 -11.92 16.19 0.55
C LEU A 196 -11.88 14.85 1.28
N GLY A 197 -10.75 14.52 1.88
CA GLY A 197 -10.56 13.23 2.55
C GLY A 197 -9.14 13.01 3.05
N LYS A 198 -8.93 11.83 3.62
CA LYS A 198 -7.64 11.32 4.08
C LYS A 198 -7.42 9.92 3.52
N VAL A 199 -6.17 9.58 3.20
CA VAL A 199 -5.78 8.22 2.83
C VAL A 199 -4.72 7.74 3.80
N ILE A 200 -4.90 6.52 4.30
CA ILE A 200 -4.04 5.88 5.29
C ILE A 200 -3.32 4.73 4.60
N GLY A 201 -2.00 4.64 4.76
CA GLY A 201 -1.22 3.54 4.18
C GLY A 201 -0.97 3.67 2.68
N ASN A 202 -0.43 2.61 2.09
CA ASN A 202 -0.04 2.54 0.68
C ASN A 202 -1.28 2.27 -0.22
N GLN A 203 -2.27 3.15 -0.17
CA GLN A 203 -3.55 3.03 -0.90
C GLN A 203 -3.65 4.06 -2.03
N ILE A 204 -2.77 3.93 -3.05
CA ILE A 204 -2.69 4.92 -4.13
C ILE A 204 -3.98 5.01 -4.96
N GLU A 205 -4.69 3.90 -5.12
CA GLU A 205 -5.94 3.82 -5.86
C GLU A 205 -7.06 4.59 -5.15
N GLU A 206 -7.09 4.57 -3.82
CA GLU A 206 -8.04 5.36 -3.03
C GLU A 206 -7.78 6.86 -3.24
N LEU A 207 -6.51 7.26 -3.18
CA LEU A 207 -6.12 8.65 -3.43
C LEU A 207 -6.48 9.07 -4.86
N GLU A 208 -6.20 8.24 -5.86
CA GLU A 208 -6.52 8.51 -7.26
C GLU A 208 -8.05 8.60 -7.49
N ALA A 209 -8.84 7.78 -6.80
CA ALA A 209 -10.30 7.82 -6.85
C ALA A 209 -10.89 9.11 -6.23
N LEU A 210 -10.22 9.71 -5.24
CA LEU A 210 -10.63 11.00 -4.66
C LEU A 210 -10.38 12.17 -5.62
N ILE A 211 -9.26 12.15 -6.34
CA ILE A 211 -8.87 13.26 -7.23
C ILE A 211 -9.49 13.17 -8.63
N SER A 212 -9.74 11.96 -9.16
CA SER A 212 -10.23 11.75 -10.53
C SER A 212 -11.71 12.10 -10.74
N LYS A 213 -12.47 12.27 -9.66
CA LYS A 213 -13.90 12.63 -9.70
C LYS A 213 -14.14 14.14 -9.86
N ARG A 214 -13.11 14.91 -10.21
CA ARG A 214 -13.12 16.38 -10.21
C ARG A 214 -12.39 16.94 -11.42
#